data_AF-A0A832HC62-F1
#
_entry.id   AF-A0A832HC62-F1
#
_cell.length_a   1.000
_cell.length_b   1.000
_cell.length_c   1.000
_cell.angle_alpha   90.00
_cell.angle_beta   90.00
_cell.angle_gamma   90.00
#
_symmetry.space_group_name_H-M   'P 1'
#
loop_
_entity.id
_entity.type
_entity.pdbx_description
1 polymer ?
#
loop_
_entity_poly.entity_id
_entity_poly.type
_entity_poly.pdbx_seq_one_letter_code
_entity_poly.pdbx_strand_id
1 'polypeptide(L)'
;MTRRRLMLQNLVLGALLGLLAAGCGPSSAKGGKELHELAAAMDRRLQVAGDVAWAKQASQAPVRDAAREAAVLGRVADLAKEHGADPAAAREFVEAQMAASRQWQGELLERWRAGEPLPPGTAPDMAAELRPRMDLATRELIDAWAAWISAAGRTRFRAIEAQQILAHLKAAGYSESAARLACGVVVESGGVLAP
;
A
#
# COMPACT_ATOMS: atom_id res chain seq x y z
N MET A 1 84.23 -10.39 -9.31
CA MET A 1 83.27 -11.36 -9.86
C MET A 1 81.88 -11.03 -9.30
N THR A 2 81.07 -10.29 -10.05
CA THR A 2 79.94 -10.81 -10.84
C THR A 2 78.75 -11.27 -9.98
N ARG A 3 77.73 -10.40 -9.95
CA ARG A 3 76.32 -10.75 -10.17
C ARG A 3 75.66 -11.70 -9.17
N ARG A 4 74.81 -11.16 -8.29
CA ARG A 4 73.34 -11.36 -8.30
C ARG A 4 72.75 -11.06 -6.92
N ARG A 5 71.60 -10.39 -6.96
CA ARG A 5 70.60 -10.30 -5.89
C ARG A 5 70.98 -9.48 -4.67
N LEU A 6 71.20 -8.19 -4.87
CA LEU A 6 70.79 -7.19 -3.88
C LEU A 6 70.75 -5.87 -4.64
N MET A 7 69.56 -5.46 -5.10
CA MET A 7 69.18 -4.10 -5.51
C MET A 7 67.94 -4.22 -6.38
N LEU A 8 66.79 -3.88 -5.81
CA LEU A 8 65.63 -3.31 -6.52
C LEU A 8 64.80 -2.61 -5.44
N GLN A 9 65.40 -1.54 -4.91
CA GLN A 9 64.67 -0.44 -4.30
C GLN A 9 64.21 0.49 -5.42
N ASN A 10 62.99 0.98 -5.23
CA ASN A 10 62.37 2.20 -5.75
C ASN A 10 61.72 2.18 -7.14
N LEU A 11 60.37 2.27 -7.06
CA LEU A 11 59.46 3.19 -7.75
C LEU A 11 59.59 3.21 -9.28
N VAL A 12 58.53 2.93 -10.02
CA VAL A 12 57.58 3.96 -10.47
C VAL A 12 56.49 3.28 -11.34
N LEU A 13 55.30 3.89 -11.38
CA LEU A 13 54.18 3.69 -12.32
C LEU A 13 53.28 2.46 -12.02
N GLY A 14 52.06 2.57 -11.49
CA GLY A 14 51.04 3.57 -11.82
C GLY A 14 50.19 3.12 -13.01
N ALA A 15 49.55 1.94 -12.92
CA ALA A 15 48.51 1.50 -13.85
C ALA A 15 47.72 0.32 -13.28
N LEU A 16 46.71 0.61 -12.46
CA LEU A 16 45.53 -0.25 -12.37
C LEU A 16 44.32 0.66 -12.20
N LEU A 17 44.04 1.38 -13.29
CA LEU A 17 42.88 2.23 -13.45
C LEU A 17 41.65 1.31 -13.41
N GLY A 18 40.81 1.51 -12.40
CA GLY A 18 39.61 0.71 -12.16
C GLY A 18 38.68 0.73 -13.37
N LEU A 19 38.33 -0.46 -13.85
CA LEU A 19 37.28 -0.62 -14.83
C LEU A 19 36.54 -1.94 -14.61
N LEU A 20 35.59 -1.91 -13.67
CA LEU A 20 34.43 -2.80 -13.63
C LEU A 20 33.31 -2.12 -12.83
N ALA A 21 32.94 -0.90 -13.24
CA ALA A 21 31.59 -0.40 -13.00
C ALA A 21 30.68 -1.07 -14.03
N ALA A 22 30.33 -2.33 -13.79
CA ALA A 22 29.23 -2.97 -14.51
C ALA A 22 27.95 -2.19 -14.17
N GLY A 23 27.43 -1.48 -15.17
CA GLY A 23 26.32 -0.56 -15.03
C GLY A 23 25.09 -1.22 -14.41
N CYS A 24 24.78 -0.82 -13.19
CA CYS A 24 23.39 -0.82 -12.73
C CYS A 24 22.70 0.36 -13.43
N GLY A 25 22.36 0.19 -14.70
CA GLY A 25 21.35 1.07 -15.30
C GLY A 25 20.05 0.83 -14.54
N PRO A 26 19.25 1.86 -14.21
CA PRO A 26 17.94 1.64 -13.64
C PRO A 26 17.13 0.87 -14.68
N SER A 27 17.03 -0.45 -14.51
CA SER A 27 15.96 -1.23 -15.12
C SER A 27 14.71 -0.61 -14.54
N SER A 28 14.08 0.29 -15.31
CA SER A 28 12.74 0.77 -14.98
C SER A 28 11.90 -0.48 -14.85
N ALA A 29 11.62 -0.87 -13.61
CA ALA A 29 10.72 -1.97 -13.33
C ALA A 29 9.44 -1.64 -14.10
N LYS A 30 9.08 -2.47 -15.07
CA LYS A 30 7.81 -2.32 -15.79
C LYS A 30 6.71 -2.16 -14.74
N GLY A 31 5.90 -1.10 -14.84
CA GLY A 31 4.85 -0.80 -13.86
C GLY A 31 5.23 0.19 -12.77
N GLY A 32 6.39 0.84 -12.78
CA GLY A 32 6.80 1.75 -11.70
C GLY A 32 5.89 2.99 -11.52
N LYS A 33 5.41 3.57 -12.63
CA LYS A 33 4.45 4.67 -12.61
C LYS A 33 3.09 4.19 -12.08
N GLU A 34 2.62 3.06 -12.59
CA GLU A 34 1.33 2.46 -12.26
C GLU A 34 1.30 2.03 -10.78
N LEU A 35 2.42 1.54 -10.25
CA LEU A 35 2.57 1.23 -8.84
C LEU A 35 2.46 2.48 -7.96
N HIS A 36 3.04 3.61 -8.40
CA HIS A 36 2.92 4.87 -7.68
C HIS A 36 1.46 5.38 -7.69
N GLU A 37 0.78 5.29 -8.83
CA GLU A 37 -0.63 5.65 -8.95
C GLU A 37 -1.54 4.75 -8.10
N LEU A 38 -1.23 3.45 -8.03
CA LEU A 38 -1.90 2.50 -7.16
C LEU A 38 -1.68 2.82 -5.68
N ALA A 39 -0.45 3.13 -5.27
CA ALA A 39 -0.16 3.55 -3.89
C ALA A 39 -0.95 4.82 -3.50
N ALA A 40 -1.02 5.80 -4.41
CA ALA A 40 -1.81 7.01 -4.20
C ALA A 40 -3.33 6.72 -4.12
N ALA A 41 -3.85 5.77 -4.90
CA ALA A 41 -5.25 5.36 -4.81
C ALA A 41 -5.56 4.64 -3.48
N MET A 42 -4.62 3.82 -2.99
CA MET A 42 -4.70 3.18 -1.68
C MET A 42 -4.72 4.21 -0.55
N ASP A 43 -3.85 5.23 -0.62
CA ASP A 43 -3.85 6.36 0.32
C ASP A 43 -5.21 7.08 0.31
N ARG A 44 -5.71 7.54 -0.85
CA ARG A 44 -7.02 8.22 -0.93
C ARG A 44 -8.14 7.40 -0.30
N ARG A 45 -8.15 6.07 -0.47
CA ARG A 45 -9.14 5.20 0.14
C ARG A 45 -9.01 5.11 1.67
N LEU A 46 -7.79 5.12 2.20
CA LEU A 46 -7.54 5.16 3.65
C LEU A 46 -7.85 6.53 4.26
N GLN A 47 -7.67 7.63 3.51
CA GLN A 47 -8.11 8.97 3.94
C GLN A 47 -9.62 8.99 4.18
N VAL A 48 -10.41 8.45 3.25
CA VAL A 48 -11.87 8.31 3.41
C VAL A 48 -12.20 7.43 4.63
N ALA A 49 -11.40 6.41 4.93
CA ALA A 49 -11.59 5.58 6.12
C ALA A 49 -11.40 6.37 7.44
N GLY A 50 -10.53 7.39 7.45
CA GLY A 50 -10.39 8.31 8.59
C GLY A 50 -11.67 9.09 8.85
N ASP A 51 -12.29 9.64 7.81
CA ASP A 51 -13.57 10.35 7.94
C ASP A 51 -14.71 9.40 8.35
N VAL A 52 -14.69 8.15 7.86
CA VAL A 52 -15.63 7.11 8.30
C VAL A 52 -15.45 6.79 9.77
N ALA A 53 -14.22 6.72 10.28
CA ALA A 53 -13.97 6.55 11.71
C ALA A 53 -14.59 7.70 12.50
N TRP A 54 -14.43 8.95 12.02
CA TRP A 54 -14.97 10.12 12.70
C TRP A 54 -16.50 10.13 12.71
N ALA A 55 -17.15 9.81 11.59
CA ALA A 55 -18.61 9.68 11.52
C ALA A 55 -19.14 8.54 12.40
N LYS A 56 -18.42 7.42 12.50
CA LYS A 56 -18.75 6.31 13.40
C LYS A 56 -18.56 6.67 14.86
N GLN A 57 -17.52 7.44 15.19
CA GLN A 57 -17.34 7.98 16.54
C GLN A 57 -18.49 8.91 16.92
N ALA A 58 -18.95 9.77 16.00
CA ALA A 58 -20.07 10.67 16.26
C ALA A 58 -21.41 9.93 16.46
N SER A 59 -21.64 8.85 15.70
CA SER A 59 -22.89 8.06 15.73
C SER A 59 -22.84 6.82 16.63
N GLN A 60 -21.68 6.51 17.23
CA GLN A 60 -21.40 5.26 17.95
C GLN A 60 -21.65 3.99 17.12
N ALA A 61 -21.50 4.06 15.81
CA ALA A 61 -21.68 2.94 14.90
C ALA A 61 -20.46 1.98 14.91
N PRO A 62 -20.66 0.67 14.71
CA PRO A 62 -19.57 -0.29 14.68
C PRO A 62 -18.64 -0.09 13.47
N VAL A 63 -17.37 -0.46 13.62
CA VAL A 63 -16.40 -0.44 12.51
C VAL A 63 -16.79 -1.40 11.39
N ARG A 64 -17.26 -2.60 11.73
CA ARG A 64 -17.69 -3.59 10.74
C ARG A 64 -19.13 -3.33 10.28
N ASP A 65 -19.32 -3.24 8.97
CA ASP A 65 -20.63 -3.18 8.31
C ASP A 65 -20.69 -4.26 7.22
N ALA A 66 -21.15 -5.44 7.61
CA ALA A 66 -21.11 -6.62 6.74
C ALA A 66 -21.97 -6.45 5.47
N ALA A 67 -23.11 -5.77 5.58
CA ALA A 67 -23.98 -5.52 4.44
C ALA A 67 -23.31 -4.58 3.43
N ARG A 68 -22.67 -3.50 3.92
CA ARG A 68 -21.92 -2.58 3.06
C ARG A 68 -20.69 -3.23 2.45
N GLU A 69 -19.93 -4.01 3.21
CA GLU A 69 -18.76 -4.73 2.71
C GLU A 69 -19.15 -5.72 1.60
N ALA A 70 -20.23 -6.49 1.79
CA ALA A 70 -20.74 -7.38 0.75
C ALA A 70 -21.15 -6.62 -0.52
N ALA A 71 -21.82 -5.48 -0.38
CA ALA A 71 -22.22 -4.65 -1.52
C ALA A 71 -21.01 -4.08 -2.29
N VAL A 72 -19.94 -3.68 -1.59
CA VAL A 72 -18.70 -3.22 -2.24
C VAL A 72 -18.04 -4.37 -3.00
N LEU A 73 -17.90 -5.56 -2.40
CA LEU A 73 -17.31 -6.72 -3.07
C LEU A 73 -18.11 -7.19 -4.28
N GLY A 74 -19.44 -7.03 -4.25
CA GLY A 74 -20.29 -7.27 -5.42
C GLY A 74 -19.93 -6.37 -6.60
N ARG A 75 -19.77 -5.06 -6.37
CA ARG A 75 -19.40 -4.09 -7.42
C ARG A 75 -17.98 -4.30 -7.97
N VAL A 76 -17.05 -4.72 -7.12
CA VAL A 76 -15.65 -4.98 -7.52
C VAL A 76 -15.56 -6.05 -8.60
N ALA A 77 -16.38 -7.09 -8.52
CA ALA A 77 -16.38 -8.15 -9.51
C ALA A 77 -16.79 -7.66 -10.91
N ASP A 78 -17.72 -6.70 -10.98
CA ASP A 78 -18.16 -6.13 -12.25
C ASP A 78 -17.13 -5.13 -12.81
N LEU A 79 -16.57 -4.27 -11.95
CA LEU A 79 -15.46 -3.38 -12.32
C LEU A 79 -14.26 -4.14 -12.86
N ALA A 80 -13.88 -5.26 -12.21
CA ALA A 80 -12.77 -6.08 -12.69
C ALA A 80 -13.00 -6.58 -14.12
N LYS A 81 -14.22 -7.01 -14.45
CA LYS A 81 -14.59 -7.46 -15.81
C LYS A 81 -14.53 -6.32 -16.83
N GLU A 82 -14.95 -5.11 -16.46
CA GLU A 82 -14.85 -3.92 -17.33
C GLU A 82 -13.40 -3.66 -17.78
N HIS A 83 -12.42 -3.99 -16.93
CA HIS A 83 -10.99 -3.88 -17.23
C HIS A 83 -10.34 -5.16 -17.77
N GLY A 84 -11.11 -6.24 -18.00
CA GLY A 84 -10.57 -7.54 -18.43
C GLY A 84 -9.70 -8.24 -17.37
N ALA A 85 -9.83 -7.85 -16.10
CA ALA A 85 -9.12 -8.44 -14.97
C ALA A 85 -9.89 -9.63 -14.35
N ASP A 86 -9.17 -10.53 -13.68
CA ASP A 86 -9.78 -11.64 -12.94
C ASP A 86 -10.60 -11.12 -11.72
N PRO A 87 -11.92 -11.36 -11.68
CA PRO A 87 -12.77 -10.95 -10.56
C PRO A 87 -12.34 -11.53 -9.21
N ALA A 88 -11.76 -12.73 -9.18
CA ALA A 88 -11.31 -13.35 -7.93
C ALA A 88 -10.08 -12.63 -7.37
N ALA A 89 -9.11 -12.31 -8.23
CA ALA A 89 -7.93 -11.52 -7.85
C ALA A 89 -8.32 -10.09 -7.39
N ALA A 90 -9.26 -9.45 -8.08
CA ALA A 90 -9.77 -8.14 -7.70
C ALA A 90 -10.45 -8.18 -6.32
N ARG A 91 -11.23 -9.24 -6.06
CA ARG A 91 -11.87 -9.47 -4.78
C ARG A 91 -10.85 -9.64 -3.66
N GLU A 92 -9.85 -10.51 -3.82
CA GLU A 92 -8.77 -10.72 -2.86
C GLU A 92 -8.07 -9.39 -2.53
N PHE A 93 -7.75 -8.61 -3.56
CA PHE A 93 -7.15 -7.30 -3.40
C PHE A 93 -8.03 -6.34 -2.59
N VAL A 94 -9.31 -6.21 -2.91
CA VAL A 94 -10.20 -5.29 -2.17
C VAL A 94 -10.51 -5.78 -0.76
N GLU A 95 -10.56 -7.09 -0.51
CA GLU A 95 -10.69 -7.63 0.85
C GLU A 95 -9.50 -7.21 1.72
N ALA A 96 -8.27 -7.22 1.18
CA ALA A 96 -7.09 -6.70 1.87
C ALA A 96 -7.20 -5.19 2.17
N GLN A 97 -7.72 -4.41 1.22
CA GLN A 97 -7.97 -2.97 1.40
C GLN A 97 -9.08 -2.70 2.44
N MET A 98 -10.09 -3.56 2.55
CA MET A 98 -11.10 -3.48 3.61
C MET A 98 -10.49 -3.79 4.97
N ALA A 99 -9.62 -4.80 5.07
CA ALA A 99 -8.90 -5.11 6.30
C ALA A 99 -8.04 -3.92 6.78
N ALA A 100 -7.27 -3.31 5.87
CA ALA A 100 -6.49 -2.11 6.17
C ALA A 100 -7.38 -0.94 6.64
N SER A 101 -8.51 -0.72 5.98
CA SER A 101 -9.47 0.32 6.35
C SER A 101 -10.05 0.11 7.75
N ARG A 102 -10.41 -1.13 8.11
CA ARG A 102 -10.89 -1.45 9.47
C ARG A 102 -9.81 -1.29 10.52
N GLN A 103 -8.58 -1.71 10.21
CA GLN A 103 -7.43 -1.53 11.10
C GLN A 103 -7.21 -0.03 11.40
N TRP A 104 -7.16 0.80 10.36
CA TRP A 104 -6.97 2.23 10.52
C TRP A 104 -8.12 2.90 11.30
N GLN A 105 -9.37 2.53 11.02
CA GLN A 105 -10.53 3.01 11.79
C GLN A 105 -10.43 2.63 13.28
N GLY A 106 -10.05 1.38 13.58
CA GLY A 106 -9.90 0.90 14.94
C GLY A 106 -8.85 1.69 15.72
N GLU A 107 -7.68 1.89 15.11
CA GLU A 107 -6.58 2.66 15.69
C GLU A 107 -6.96 4.12 15.97
N LEU A 108 -7.67 4.78 15.04
CA LEU A 108 -8.17 6.14 15.26
C LEU A 108 -9.16 6.22 16.42
N LEU A 109 -10.10 5.27 16.49
CA LEU A 109 -11.09 5.22 17.57
C LEU A 109 -10.41 5.00 18.93
N GLU A 110 -9.39 4.14 18.99
CA GLU A 110 -8.59 3.93 20.21
C GLU A 110 -7.83 5.18 20.62
N ARG A 111 -7.19 5.87 19.68
CA ARG A 111 -6.49 7.15 19.93
C ARG A 111 -7.42 8.21 20.52
N TRP A 112 -8.62 8.37 19.95
CA TRP A 112 -9.61 9.30 20.50
C TRP A 112 -10.14 8.89 21.88
N ARG A 113 -10.32 7.59 22.13
CA ARG A 113 -10.65 7.10 23.49
C ARG A 113 -9.54 7.35 24.50
N ALA A 114 -8.28 7.32 24.05
CA ALA A 114 -7.10 7.61 24.86
C ALA A 114 -6.87 9.12 25.10
N GLY A 115 -7.73 9.99 24.57
CA GLY A 115 -7.71 11.43 24.82
C GLY A 115 -7.02 12.26 23.73
N GLU A 116 -6.66 11.67 22.59
CA GLU A 116 -6.28 12.47 21.43
C GLU A 116 -7.47 13.31 20.94
N PRO A 117 -7.24 14.58 20.52
CA PRO A 117 -8.31 15.42 20.03
C PRO A 117 -8.94 14.82 18.76
N LEU A 118 -10.26 14.94 18.66
CA LEU A 118 -10.98 14.66 17.42
C LEU A 118 -10.58 15.67 16.34
N PRO A 119 -10.78 15.32 15.05
CA PRO A 119 -10.69 16.29 13.98
C PRO A 119 -11.59 17.51 14.27
N PRO A 120 -11.14 18.74 13.96
CA PRO A 120 -11.94 19.93 14.17
C PRO A 120 -13.18 19.94 13.26
N GLY A 121 -14.31 20.44 13.78
CA GLY A 121 -15.56 20.59 13.03
C GLY A 121 -16.57 19.48 13.30
N THR A 122 -17.43 19.20 12.31
CA THR A 122 -18.46 18.15 12.36
C THR A 122 -18.11 17.01 11.44
N ALA A 123 -18.32 15.77 11.90
CA ALA A 123 -18.11 14.61 11.06
C ALA A 123 -19.00 14.66 9.79
N PRO A 124 -18.48 14.27 8.61
CA PRO A 124 -19.27 14.23 7.38
C PRO A 124 -20.44 13.24 7.47
N ASP A 125 -21.53 13.52 6.75
CA ASP A 125 -22.68 12.62 6.72
C ASP A 125 -22.35 11.28 6.06
N MET A 126 -22.72 10.19 6.74
CA MET A 126 -22.40 8.83 6.28
C MET A 126 -23.05 8.51 4.93
N ALA A 127 -24.30 8.91 4.73
CA ALA A 127 -25.10 8.52 3.57
C ALA A 127 -24.88 9.46 2.38
N ALA A 128 -24.95 10.76 2.63
CA ALA A 128 -24.90 11.81 1.62
C ALA A 128 -23.48 12.11 1.13
N GLU A 129 -22.46 11.95 1.98
CA GLU A 129 -21.08 12.36 1.65
C GLU A 129 -20.12 11.17 1.60
N LEU A 130 -20.05 10.38 2.67
CA LEU A 130 -19.02 9.34 2.79
C LEU A 130 -19.26 8.15 1.86
N ARG A 131 -20.50 7.64 1.76
CA ARG A 131 -20.80 6.50 0.86
C ARG A 131 -20.44 6.79 -0.60
N PRO A 132 -20.80 7.94 -1.20
CA PRO A 132 -20.34 8.32 -2.53
C PRO A 132 -18.81 8.40 -2.65
N ARG A 133 -18.13 9.03 -1.68
CA ARG A 133 -16.65 9.12 -1.67
C ARG A 133 -15.98 7.75 -1.58
N MET A 134 -16.52 6.83 -0.78
CA MET A 134 -16.04 5.45 -0.69
C MET A 134 -16.22 4.69 -2.02
N ASP A 135 -17.34 4.91 -2.71
CA ASP A 135 -17.62 4.28 -4.00
C ASP A 135 -16.68 4.79 -5.09
N LEU A 136 -16.46 6.11 -5.14
CA LEU A 136 -15.47 6.72 -6.03
C LEU A 136 -14.05 6.20 -5.75
N ALA A 137 -13.62 6.23 -4.49
CA ALA A 137 -12.28 5.75 -4.11
C ALA A 137 -12.09 4.25 -4.42
N THR A 138 -13.15 3.44 -4.34
CA THR A 138 -13.08 2.02 -4.72
C THR A 138 -12.94 1.85 -6.23
N ARG A 139 -13.62 2.66 -7.04
CA ARG A 139 -13.44 2.66 -8.50
C ARG A 139 -12.02 3.05 -8.87
N GLU A 140 -11.53 4.19 -8.39
CA GLU A 140 -10.16 4.65 -8.67
C GLU A 140 -9.09 3.63 -8.26
N LEU A 141 -9.32 2.95 -7.14
CA LEU A 141 -8.45 1.88 -6.66
C LEU A 141 -8.42 0.70 -7.65
N ILE A 142 -9.56 0.26 -8.17
CA ILE A 142 -9.63 -0.83 -9.15
C ILE A 142 -9.04 -0.41 -10.49
N ASP A 143 -9.30 0.82 -10.95
CA ASP A 143 -8.72 1.36 -12.19
C ASP A 143 -7.19 1.35 -12.11
N ALA A 144 -6.61 1.84 -11.00
CA ALA A 144 -5.18 1.86 -10.78
C ALA A 144 -4.59 0.45 -10.62
N TRP A 145 -5.30 -0.45 -9.94
CA TRP A 145 -4.88 -1.84 -9.78
C TRP A 145 -4.87 -2.56 -11.13
N ALA A 146 -5.90 -2.39 -11.96
CA ALA A 146 -6.00 -2.94 -13.30
C ALA A 146 -4.86 -2.44 -14.22
N ALA A 147 -4.55 -1.14 -14.15
CA ALA A 147 -3.42 -0.56 -14.88
C ALA A 147 -2.08 -1.18 -14.42
N TRP A 148 -1.88 -1.30 -13.10
CA TRP A 148 -0.68 -1.90 -12.54
C TRP A 148 -0.53 -3.39 -12.91
N ILE A 149 -1.57 -4.22 -12.80
CA ILE A 149 -1.46 -5.65 -13.17
C ILE A 149 -1.16 -5.82 -14.66
N SER A 150 -1.70 -4.94 -15.52
CA SER A 150 -1.43 -4.95 -16.96
C SER A 150 0.03 -4.61 -17.25
N ALA A 151 0.56 -3.57 -16.63
CA ALA A 151 1.96 -3.17 -16.78
C ALA A 151 2.95 -4.16 -16.14
N ALA A 152 2.60 -4.74 -14.99
CA ALA A 152 3.43 -5.67 -14.23
C ALA A 152 3.35 -7.12 -14.75
N GLY A 153 2.29 -7.48 -15.48
CA GLY A 153 2.02 -8.82 -16.00
C GLY A 153 1.69 -9.86 -14.92
N ARG A 154 1.14 -9.41 -13.77
CA ARG A 154 0.86 -10.25 -12.59
C ARG A 154 -0.11 -9.58 -11.63
N THR A 155 -0.71 -10.35 -10.73
CA THR A 155 -1.73 -9.90 -9.78
C THR A 155 -1.22 -9.67 -8.34
N ARG A 156 -0.02 -10.18 -8.00
CA ARG A 156 0.57 -10.08 -6.65
C ARG A 156 1.80 -9.18 -6.65
N PHE A 157 1.94 -8.34 -5.62
CA PHE A 157 3.11 -7.48 -5.44
C PHE A 157 4.38 -8.30 -5.23
N ARG A 158 5.52 -7.79 -5.74
CA ARG A 158 6.84 -8.25 -5.33
C ARG A 158 7.17 -7.64 -3.97
N ALA A 159 8.08 -8.26 -3.23
CA ALA A 159 8.54 -7.73 -1.95
C ALA A 159 8.98 -6.26 -2.04
N ILE A 160 9.72 -5.88 -3.07
CA ILE A 160 10.18 -4.49 -3.25
C ILE A 160 9.03 -3.50 -3.45
N GLU A 161 7.97 -3.90 -4.14
CA GLU A 161 6.81 -3.04 -4.40
C GLU A 161 5.94 -2.93 -3.16
N ALA A 162 5.75 -4.02 -2.42
CA ALA A 162 5.08 -4.00 -1.13
C ALA A 162 5.83 -3.09 -0.14
N GLN A 163 7.17 -3.10 -0.16
CA GLN A 163 7.98 -2.18 0.65
C GLN A 163 7.83 -0.72 0.19
N GLN A 164 7.73 -0.45 -1.12
CA GLN A 164 7.49 0.89 -1.64
C GLN A 164 6.11 1.43 -1.24
N ILE A 165 5.06 0.61 -1.36
CA ILE A 165 3.70 0.96 -0.91
C ILE A 165 3.68 1.17 0.61
N LEU A 166 4.29 0.27 1.38
CA LEU A 166 4.40 0.39 2.83
C LEU A 166 5.08 1.71 3.22
N ALA A 167 6.20 2.05 2.58
CA ALA A 167 6.92 3.30 2.84
C ALA A 167 6.06 4.53 2.49
N HIS A 168 5.33 4.50 1.37
CA HIS A 168 4.41 5.55 0.98
C HIS A 168 3.31 5.76 2.03
N LEU A 169 2.63 4.70 2.45
CA LEU A 169 1.54 4.78 3.43
C LEU A 169 2.04 5.22 4.82
N LYS A 170 3.21 4.72 5.25
CA LYS A 170 3.81 5.19 6.52
C LYS A 170 4.19 6.67 6.45
N ALA A 171 4.72 7.14 5.32
CA ALA A 171 5.02 8.56 5.13
C ALA A 171 3.75 9.43 5.14
N ALA A 172 2.60 8.88 4.73
CA ALA A 172 1.29 9.53 4.82
C ALA A 172 0.67 9.50 6.24
N GLY A 173 1.33 8.86 7.22
CA GLY A 173 0.93 8.84 8.63
C GLY A 173 0.08 7.64 9.05
N TYR A 174 -0.10 6.63 8.18
CA TYR A 174 -0.75 5.38 8.55
C TYR A 174 0.18 4.49 9.39
N SER A 175 -0.41 3.67 10.27
CA SER A 175 0.33 2.67 11.02
C SER A 175 0.94 1.60 10.12
N GLU A 176 1.98 0.93 10.63
CA GLU A 176 2.59 -0.20 9.94
C GLU A 176 1.62 -1.37 9.77
N SER A 177 0.75 -1.61 10.75
CA SER A 177 -0.32 -2.62 10.72
C SER A 177 -1.29 -2.37 9.58
N ALA A 178 -1.86 -1.16 9.49
CA ALA A 178 -2.80 -0.82 8.42
C ALA A 178 -2.14 -0.90 7.04
N ALA A 179 -0.91 -0.38 6.91
CA ALA A 179 -0.18 -0.36 5.65
C ALA A 179 0.22 -1.76 5.15
N ARG A 180 0.61 -2.68 6.05
CA ARG A 180 0.91 -4.08 5.68
C ARG A 180 -0.31 -4.83 5.19
N LEU A 181 -1.45 -4.68 5.87
CA LEU A 181 -2.73 -5.27 5.44
C LEU A 181 -3.10 -4.79 4.04
N ALA A 182 -2.88 -3.51 3.73
CA ALA A 182 -3.21 -2.94 2.42
C ALA A 182 -2.40 -3.58 1.29
N CYS A 183 -1.17 -4.03 1.57
CA CYS A 183 -0.32 -4.71 0.58
C CYS A 183 -0.69 -6.19 0.39
N GLY A 184 -1.71 -6.72 1.08
CA GLY A 184 -1.99 -8.16 1.10
C GLY A 184 -0.88 -8.97 1.78
N VAL A 185 0.06 -8.30 2.47
CA VAL A 185 1.08 -8.93 3.29
C VAL A 185 0.43 -9.22 4.64
N VAL A 186 -0.36 -10.29 4.67
CA VAL A 186 -0.88 -10.83 5.92
C VAL A 186 0.33 -11.36 6.69
N VAL A 187 0.71 -10.66 7.75
CA VAL A 187 1.41 -11.33 8.85
C VAL A 187 0.38 -12.29 9.41
N GLU A 188 0.61 -13.58 9.28
CA GLU A 188 -0.11 -14.59 10.07
C GLU A 188 0.21 -14.34 11.56
N SER A 189 -0.51 -13.40 12.15
CA SER A 189 -0.61 -13.27 13.60
C SER A 189 -1.87 -14.04 13.98
N GLY A 190 -1.65 -15.27 14.44
CA GLY A 190 -2.71 -16.20 14.77
C GLY A 190 -3.73 -15.65 15.75
N GLY A 191 -4.97 -16.09 15.54
CA GLY A 191 -5.83 -16.53 16.64
C GLY A 191 -6.51 -15.47 17.48
N VAL A 192 -7.80 -15.31 17.15
CA VAL A 192 -8.95 -15.08 18.05
C VAL A 192 -9.06 -13.68 18.68
N LEU A 193 -10.17 -13.00 18.36
CA LEU A 193 -11.24 -12.70 19.31
C LEU A 193 -12.51 -12.24 18.58
N ALA A 194 -13.56 -13.04 18.71
CA ALA A 194 -14.95 -12.58 18.73
C ALA A 194 -15.81 -13.69 19.37
N PRO A 195 -16.88 -13.29 20.08
CA PRO A 195 -16.91 -12.48 21.29
C PRO A 195 -16.48 -13.24 22.56
#